data_AF-A0A842V1U6-F1
#
_entry.id   AF-A0A842V1U6-F1
#
_cell.length_a   1.000
_cell.length_b   1.000
_cell.length_c   1.000
_cell.angle_alpha   90.00
_cell.angle_beta   90.00
_cell.angle_gamma   90.00
#
_symmetry.space_group_name_H-M   'P 1'
#
loop_
_entity.id
_entity.type
_entity.pdbx_description
1 polymer ?
#
loop_
_entity_poly.entity_id
_entity_poly.type
_entity_poly.pdbx_seq_one_letter_code
_entity_poly.pdbx_strand_id
1 'polypeptide(L)'
;MKKFFKHNKCAIPLLFLLAYGVPMIYLFTNYSFNIGFLSRMLGLTAFLNVLLQVMLGSFRDFFKEIYHPVKVFRFHNYLGVATLIIASIHVIIRGLIDNNLLSALLFNNSISNNLGAAAFYIMFITVGTSDLKYFFNVNYNNKLWRIIHVFNYALFPIIFLHALNGVTLQNVINYYLFIGYMIVILLSGAYRVYDKVIK
;
A
#
# COMPACT_ATOMS: atom_id res chain seq x y z
N MET A 1 -13.78 21.07 11.70
CA MET A 1 -12.79 19.98 11.52
C MET A 1 -11.32 20.39 11.73
N LYS A 2 -10.83 21.57 11.28
CA LYS A 2 -9.43 21.99 11.54
C LYS A 2 -9.02 21.96 13.02
N LYS A 3 -9.90 22.39 13.93
CA LYS A 3 -9.68 22.26 15.40
C LYS A 3 -9.66 20.80 15.89
N PHE A 4 -10.47 19.92 15.31
CA PHE A 4 -10.56 18.51 15.70
C PHE A 4 -9.25 17.75 15.39
N PHE A 5 -8.71 17.94 14.18
CA PHE A 5 -7.44 17.32 13.79
C PHE A 5 -6.21 17.99 14.41
N LYS A 6 -6.27 19.30 14.72
CA LYS A 6 -5.20 20.00 15.44
C LYS A 6 -5.05 19.51 16.89
N HIS A 7 -6.14 19.06 17.51
CA HIS A 7 -6.13 18.44 18.85
C HIS A 7 -5.86 16.93 18.81
N ASN A 8 -6.23 16.22 17.73
CA ASN A 8 -6.04 14.77 17.60
C ASN A 8 -4.73 14.37 16.88
N LYS A 9 -3.66 15.16 17.01
CA LYS A 9 -2.35 14.84 16.42
C LYS A 9 -1.77 13.50 16.89
N CYS A 10 -2.18 13.03 18.06
CA CYS A 10 -1.75 11.74 18.62
C CYS A 10 -2.52 10.53 18.06
N ALA A 11 -3.71 10.73 17.48
CA ALA A 11 -4.53 9.62 16.98
C ALA A 11 -3.95 8.98 15.71
N ILE A 12 -3.22 9.74 14.90
CA ILE A 12 -2.66 9.27 13.63
C ILE A 12 -1.43 8.38 13.84
N PRO A 13 -0.44 8.75 14.68
CA PRO A 13 0.62 7.82 15.09
C PRO A 13 0.08 6.56 15.77
N LEU A 14 -0.99 6.67 16.56
CA LEU A 14 -1.62 5.53 17.23
C LEU A 14 -2.31 4.58 16.24
N LEU A 15 -3.08 5.12 15.28
CA LEU A 15 -3.65 4.34 14.17
C LEU A 15 -2.56 3.63 13.36
N PHE A 16 -1.44 4.30 13.15
CA PHE A 16 -0.26 3.74 12.51
C PHE A 16 0.36 2.59 13.31
N LEU A 17 0.57 2.80 14.61
CA LEU A 17 1.14 1.78 15.49
C LEU A 17 0.22 0.56 15.58
N LEU A 18 -1.09 0.76 15.59
CA LEU A 18 -2.08 -0.31 15.59
C LEU A 18 -2.14 -1.04 14.23
N ALA A 19 -2.07 -0.31 13.11
CA ALA A 19 -2.12 -0.90 11.77
C ALA A 19 -0.79 -1.57 11.35
N TYR A 20 0.37 -1.08 11.81
CA TYR A 20 1.68 -1.64 11.47
C TYR A 20 2.25 -2.55 12.56
N GLY A 21 2.17 -2.13 13.82
CA GLY A 21 2.82 -2.82 14.94
C GLY A 21 2.12 -4.15 15.28
N VAL A 22 0.79 -4.15 15.37
CA VAL A 22 0.03 -5.36 15.75
C VAL A 22 0.24 -6.51 14.75
N PRO A 23 0.12 -6.30 13.41
CA PRO A 23 0.36 -7.36 12.45
C PRO A 23 1.80 -7.89 12.45
N MET A 24 2.79 -7.01 12.65
CA MET A 24 4.20 -7.41 12.68
C MET A 24 4.53 -8.20 13.93
N ILE A 25 4.13 -7.74 15.12
CA ILE A 25 4.32 -8.47 16.38
C ILE A 25 3.65 -9.85 16.31
N TYR A 26 2.46 -9.94 15.74
CA TYR A 26 1.77 -11.21 15.55
C TYR A 26 2.59 -12.19 14.69
N LEU A 27 3.17 -11.72 13.57
CA LEU A 27 4.01 -12.58 12.74
C LEU A 27 5.23 -13.08 13.52
N PHE A 28 5.95 -12.20 14.21
CA PHE A 28 7.13 -12.58 15.00
C PHE A 28 6.83 -13.55 16.14
N THR A 29 5.63 -13.52 16.70
CA THR A 29 5.25 -14.36 17.84
C THR A 29 4.67 -15.73 17.44
N ASN A 30 4.10 -15.85 16.23
CA ASN A 30 3.37 -17.06 15.81
C ASN A 30 4.07 -17.89 14.74
N TYR A 31 5.22 -17.46 14.23
CA TYR A 31 5.93 -18.16 13.17
C TYR A 31 7.42 -18.32 13.46
N SER A 32 7.93 -19.52 13.22
CA SER A 32 9.36 -19.81 13.25
C SER A 32 10.08 -19.11 12.11
N PHE A 33 11.30 -18.61 12.37
CA PHE A 33 12.10 -17.90 11.38
C PHE A 33 12.56 -18.85 10.26
N ASN A 34 11.90 -18.79 9.10
CA ASN A 34 12.23 -19.55 7.89
C ASN A 34 11.91 -18.73 6.63
N ILE A 35 12.20 -19.28 5.45
CA ILE A 35 11.98 -18.59 4.17
C ILE A 35 10.49 -18.26 3.91
N GLY A 36 9.58 -19.11 4.38
CA GLY A 36 8.13 -18.88 4.32
C GLY A 36 7.68 -17.74 5.23
N PHE A 37 8.26 -17.64 6.43
CA PHE A 37 8.06 -16.50 7.34
C PHE A 37 8.55 -15.19 6.71
N LEU A 38 9.75 -15.20 6.11
CA LEU A 38 10.29 -14.04 5.42
C LEU A 38 9.38 -13.59 4.26
N SER A 39 8.87 -14.53 3.46
CA SER A 39 7.90 -14.23 2.40
C SER A 39 6.65 -13.54 2.95
N ARG A 40 6.06 -14.06 4.04
CA ARG A 40 4.88 -13.45 4.70
C ARG A 40 5.17 -12.05 5.25
N MET A 41 6.32 -11.86 5.90
CA MET A 41 6.76 -10.57 6.40
C MET A 41 6.90 -9.53 5.30
N LEU A 42 7.53 -9.90 4.18
CA LEU A 42 7.69 -9.01 3.04
C LEU A 42 6.34 -8.68 2.38
N GLY A 43 5.46 -9.67 2.21
CA GLY A 43 4.12 -9.48 1.65
C GLY A 43 3.28 -8.53 2.51
N LEU A 44 3.27 -8.74 3.84
CA LEU A 44 2.59 -7.85 4.78
C LEU A 44 3.19 -6.44 4.78
N THR A 45 4.52 -6.32 4.78
CA THR A 45 5.19 -5.01 4.77
C THR A 45 4.86 -4.24 3.49
N ALA A 46 4.86 -4.91 2.33
CA ALA A 46 4.45 -4.31 1.07
C ALA A 46 2.99 -3.86 1.12
N PHE A 47 2.08 -4.70 1.62
CA PHE A 47 0.66 -4.35 1.78
C PHE A 47 0.47 -3.13 2.68
N LEU A 48 1.11 -3.10 3.85
CA LEU A 48 1.02 -1.97 4.77
C LEU A 48 1.58 -0.69 4.15
N ASN A 49 2.68 -0.77 3.40
CA ASN A 49 3.19 0.39 2.68
C ASN A 49 2.23 0.89 1.61
N VAL A 50 1.53 0.02 0.88
CA VAL A 50 0.47 0.46 -0.05
C VAL A 50 -0.67 1.15 0.71
N LEU A 51 -1.09 0.62 1.87
CA LEU A 51 -2.08 1.28 2.73
C LEU A 51 -1.64 2.70 3.08
N LEU A 52 -0.39 2.85 3.52
CA LEU A 52 0.17 4.16 3.84
C LEU A 52 0.24 5.07 2.62
N GLN A 53 0.60 4.55 1.45
CA GLN A 53 0.59 5.35 0.22
C GLN A 53 -0.78 5.91 -0.09
N VAL A 54 -1.83 5.10 0.07
CA VAL A 54 -3.20 5.56 -0.09
C VAL A 54 -3.54 6.60 0.97
N MET A 55 -3.19 6.39 2.25
CA MET A 55 -3.41 7.39 3.31
C MET A 55 -2.74 8.74 3.00
N LEU A 56 -1.47 8.74 2.59
CA LEU A 56 -0.72 9.94 2.26
C LEU A 56 -1.33 10.69 1.06
N GLY A 57 -1.77 9.97 0.03
CA GLY A 57 -2.44 10.55 -1.13
C GLY A 57 -3.83 11.11 -0.79
N SER A 58 -4.59 10.34 -0.03
CA SER A 58 -5.96 10.64 0.41
C SER A 58 -6.03 11.86 1.33
N PHE A 59 -5.12 11.96 2.30
CA PHE A 59 -5.05 13.04 3.29
C PHE A 59 -3.90 14.03 2.99
N ARG A 60 -3.52 14.18 1.72
CA ARG A 60 -2.36 14.99 1.32
C ARG A 60 -2.36 16.39 1.91
N ASP A 61 -3.49 17.08 1.85
CA ASP A 61 -3.57 18.47 2.31
C ASP A 61 -3.45 18.58 3.83
N PHE A 62 -4.02 17.62 4.55
CA PHE A 62 -3.80 17.49 5.99
C PHE A 62 -2.32 17.24 6.32
N PHE A 63 -1.65 16.31 5.63
CA PHE A 63 -0.23 16.05 5.87
C PHE A 63 0.67 17.26 5.52
N LYS A 64 0.31 18.05 4.50
CA LYS A 64 1.01 19.30 4.16
C LYS A 64 0.82 20.40 5.22
N GLU A 65 -0.28 20.38 5.98
CA GLU A 65 -0.50 21.33 7.07
C GLU A 65 0.35 20.99 8.30
N ILE A 66 0.71 19.71 8.49
CA ILE A 66 1.55 19.26 9.62
C ILE A 66 3.03 19.23 9.25
N TYR A 67 3.35 18.77 8.05
CA TYR A 67 4.71 18.56 7.58
C TYR A 67 4.98 19.39 6.33
N HIS A 68 6.25 19.71 6.10
CA HIS A 68 6.65 20.49 4.93
C HIS A 68 6.21 19.78 3.62
N PRO A 69 5.47 20.44 2.71
CA PRO A 69 4.88 19.79 1.53
C PRO A 69 5.87 19.01 0.65
N VAL A 70 7.08 19.57 0.48
CA VAL A 70 8.17 18.93 -0.27
C VAL A 70 8.62 17.63 0.40
N LYS A 71 8.66 17.58 1.73
CA LYS A 71 9.06 16.38 2.47
C LYS A 71 8.00 15.29 2.36
N VAL A 72 6.72 15.65 2.45
CA VAL A 72 5.59 14.70 2.26
C VAL A 72 5.64 14.08 0.86
N PHE A 73 5.87 14.91 -0.17
CA PHE A 73 5.97 14.44 -1.54
C PHE A 73 7.17 13.49 -1.76
N ARG A 74 8.36 13.86 -1.27
CA ARG A 74 9.54 13.00 -1.35
C ARG A 74 9.34 11.67 -0.61
N PHE A 75 8.77 11.73 0.60
CA PHE A 75 8.48 10.54 1.39
C PHE A 75 7.51 9.60 0.67
N HIS A 76 6.43 10.13 0.09
CA HIS A 76 5.48 9.35 -0.72
C HIS A 76 6.19 8.64 -1.90
N ASN A 77 7.07 9.33 -2.62
CA ASN A 77 7.81 8.70 -3.72
C ASN A 77 8.75 7.61 -3.22
N TYR A 78 9.60 7.89 -2.22
CA TYR A 78 10.53 6.90 -1.67
C TYR A 78 9.82 5.68 -1.11
N LEU A 79 8.68 5.87 -0.45
CA LEU A 79 7.85 4.78 0.04
C LEU A 79 7.36 3.90 -1.12
N GLY A 80 7.07 4.48 -2.28
CA GLY A 80 6.62 3.75 -3.48
C GLY A 80 7.70 2.84 -4.01
N VAL A 81 8.91 3.40 -4.18
CA VAL A 81 10.09 2.62 -4.59
C VAL A 81 10.39 1.50 -3.60
N ALA A 82 10.40 1.81 -2.30
CA ALA A 82 10.63 0.82 -1.25
C ALA A 82 9.58 -0.30 -1.29
N THR A 83 8.31 0.04 -1.51
CA THR A 83 7.23 -0.94 -1.65
C THR A 83 7.44 -1.85 -2.86
N LEU A 84 7.83 -1.29 -4.00
CA LEU A 84 8.12 -2.06 -5.21
C LEU A 84 9.30 -3.02 -5.01
N ILE A 85 10.37 -2.57 -4.35
CA ILE A 85 11.52 -3.42 -4.01
C ILE A 85 11.09 -4.58 -3.11
N ILE A 86 10.37 -4.29 -2.03
CA ILE A 86 9.89 -5.31 -1.08
C ILE A 86 8.99 -6.33 -1.78
N ALA A 87 8.07 -5.88 -2.62
CA ALA A 87 7.20 -6.78 -3.38
C ALA A 87 7.97 -7.62 -4.40
N SER A 88 9.00 -7.05 -5.05
CA SER A 88 9.87 -7.79 -5.97
C SER A 88 10.58 -8.93 -5.23
N ILE A 89 11.13 -8.65 -4.05
CA ILE A 89 11.75 -9.67 -3.19
C ILE A 89 10.70 -10.71 -2.76
N HIS A 90 9.49 -10.29 -2.38
CA HIS A 90 8.38 -11.19 -2.04
C HIS A 90 8.05 -12.16 -3.19
N VAL A 91 7.93 -11.66 -4.43
CA VAL A 91 7.68 -12.47 -5.63
C VAL A 91 8.82 -13.46 -5.90
N ILE A 92 10.08 -13.01 -5.80
CA ILE A 92 11.25 -13.87 -5.99
C ILE A 92 11.25 -14.99 -4.95
N ILE A 93 11.10 -14.66 -3.67
CA ILE A 93 11.08 -15.66 -2.59
C ILE A 93 9.90 -16.62 -2.76
N ARG A 94 8.73 -16.13 -3.16
CA ARG A 94 7.58 -16.99 -3.43
C ARG A 94 7.87 -17.96 -4.58
N GLY A 95 8.49 -17.47 -5.64
CA GLY A 95 8.97 -18.29 -6.76
C GLY A 95 9.98 -19.35 -6.35
N LEU A 96 10.90 -19.03 -5.41
CA LEU A 96 11.85 -19.99 -4.85
C LEU A 96 11.16 -21.06 -3.99
N ILE A 97 10.18 -20.66 -3.16
CA ILE A 97 9.40 -21.61 -2.34
C ILE A 97 8.62 -22.59 -3.23
N ASP A 98 8.03 -22.08 -4.31
CA ASP A 98 7.22 -22.88 -5.23
C ASP A 98 8.08 -23.61 -6.30
N ASN A 99 9.42 -23.47 -6.25
CA ASN A 99 10.37 -23.95 -7.26
C ASN A 99 10.00 -23.54 -8.70
N ASN A 100 9.27 -22.44 -8.85
CA ASN A 100 8.75 -21.98 -10.13
C ASN A 100 8.49 -20.46 -10.08
N LEU A 101 9.53 -19.68 -10.38
CA LEU A 101 9.42 -18.22 -10.46
C LEU A 101 8.36 -17.76 -11.47
N LEU A 102 8.18 -18.52 -12.55
CA LEU A 102 7.25 -18.18 -13.60
C LEU A 102 5.80 -18.23 -13.11
N SER A 103 5.47 -19.16 -12.20
CA SER A 103 4.14 -19.24 -11.59
C SER A 103 3.79 -18.06 -10.66
N ALA A 104 4.80 -17.35 -10.14
CA ALA A 104 4.60 -16.15 -9.32
C ALA A 104 4.44 -14.88 -10.17
N LEU A 105 4.87 -14.91 -11.43
CA LEU A 105 4.82 -13.78 -12.36
C LEU A 105 3.69 -13.90 -13.40
N LEU A 106 3.36 -15.12 -13.84
CA LEU A 106 2.36 -15.35 -14.87
C LEU A 106 0.99 -15.70 -14.30
N PHE A 107 -0.03 -15.26 -15.03
CA PHE A 107 -1.40 -15.69 -14.79
C PHE A 107 -1.55 -17.20 -15.01
N ASN A 108 -2.20 -17.87 -14.07
CA ASN A 108 -2.44 -19.31 -14.05
C ASN A 108 -3.85 -19.61 -13.48
N ASN A 109 -4.13 -20.87 -13.15
CA ASN A 109 -5.46 -21.28 -12.66
C ASN A 109 -5.75 -20.86 -11.20
N SER A 110 -4.77 -20.33 -10.47
CA SER A 110 -4.95 -19.84 -9.11
C SER A 110 -5.35 -18.36 -9.11
N ILE A 111 -6.57 -18.07 -8.64
CA ILE A 111 -7.06 -16.70 -8.45
C ILE A 111 -6.09 -15.90 -7.57
N SER A 112 -5.55 -16.52 -6.51
CA SER A 112 -4.60 -15.85 -5.61
C SER A 112 -3.33 -15.41 -6.35
N ASN A 113 -2.73 -16.32 -7.13
CA ASN A 113 -1.52 -16.00 -7.89
C ASN A 113 -1.80 -14.92 -8.95
N ASN A 114 -2.95 -14.97 -9.60
CA ASN A 114 -3.38 -13.98 -10.58
C ASN A 114 -3.54 -12.58 -9.98
N LEU A 115 -4.15 -12.49 -8.79
CA LEU A 115 -4.28 -11.23 -8.07
C LEU A 115 -2.91 -10.69 -7.63
N GLY A 116 -2.00 -11.57 -7.19
CA GLY A 116 -0.62 -11.21 -6.85
C GLY A 116 0.16 -10.66 -8.05
N ALA A 117 0.11 -11.36 -9.19
CA ALA A 117 0.74 -10.93 -10.44
C ALA A 117 0.16 -9.60 -10.95
N ALA A 118 -1.18 -9.48 -10.97
CA ALA A 118 -1.85 -8.24 -11.37
C ALA A 118 -1.44 -7.05 -10.50
N ALA A 119 -1.43 -7.22 -9.17
CA ALA A 119 -0.97 -6.19 -8.25
C ALA A 119 0.48 -5.80 -8.50
N PHE A 120 1.35 -6.79 -8.70
CA PHE A 120 2.77 -6.54 -8.97
C PHE A 120 2.96 -5.73 -10.27
N TYR A 121 2.29 -6.10 -11.36
CA TYR A 121 2.37 -5.36 -12.62
C TYR A 121 1.80 -3.95 -12.55
N ILE A 122 0.64 -3.78 -11.90
CA ILE A 122 0.07 -2.44 -11.70
C ILE A 122 1.05 -1.58 -10.92
N MET A 123 1.60 -2.09 -9.81
CA MET A 123 2.55 -1.34 -9.00
C MET A 123 3.85 -1.02 -9.76
N PHE A 124 4.36 -1.97 -10.54
CA PHE A 124 5.53 -1.74 -11.39
C PHE A 124 5.29 -0.61 -12.40
N ILE A 125 4.13 -0.60 -13.05
CA ILE A 125 3.75 0.46 -13.99
C ILE A 125 3.57 1.79 -13.26
N THR A 126 2.86 1.83 -12.14
CA THR A 126 2.49 3.09 -11.49
C THR A 126 3.67 3.72 -10.76
N VAL A 127 4.48 2.94 -10.04
CA VAL A 127 5.71 3.41 -9.39
C VAL A 127 6.76 3.73 -10.44
N GLY A 128 6.97 2.83 -11.42
CA GLY A 128 7.93 3.03 -12.50
C GLY A 128 7.64 4.29 -13.32
N THR A 129 6.38 4.57 -13.67
CA THR A 129 6.02 5.81 -14.40
C THR A 129 6.12 7.07 -13.54
N SER A 130 5.89 6.99 -12.22
CA SER A 130 6.16 8.14 -11.33
C SER A 130 7.65 8.43 -11.17
N ASP A 131 8.47 7.38 -11.10
CA ASP A 131 9.91 7.47 -10.91
C ASP A 131 10.62 7.92 -12.20
N LEU A 132 10.19 7.43 -13.37
CA LEU A 132 10.71 7.90 -14.67
C LEU A 132 10.50 9.40 -14.85
N LYS A 133 9.36 9.93 -14.42
CA LYS A 133 9.11 11.37 -14.44
C LYS A 133 9.99 12.12 -13.43
N TYR A 134 10.16 11.59 -12.23
CA TYR A 134 10.86 12.29 -11.14
C TYR A 134 12.39 12.20 -11.24
N PHE A 135 12.94 11.01 -11.50
CA PHE A 135 14.39 10.77 -11.54
C PHE A 135 15.01 10.99 -12.91
N PHE A 136 14.27 10.71 -13.99
CA PHE A 136 14.80 10.80 -15.36
C PHE A 136 14.26 12.00 -16.14
N ASN A 137 13.51 12.89 -15.47
CA ASN A 137 12.94 14.12 -16.03
C ASN A 137 12.19 13.91 -17.37
N VAL A 138 11.58 12.72 -17.53
CA VAL A 138 10.89 12.35 -18.76
C VAL A 138 9.60 13.15 -18.88
N ASN A 139 9.46 13.88 -19.99
CA ASN A 139 8.33 14.76 -20.25
C ASN A 139 7.10 13.94 -20.72
N TYR A 140 6.44 13.27 -19.77
CA TYR A 140 5.20 12.57 -20.07
C TYR A 140 4.02 13.55 -20.21
N ASN A 141 3.08 13.19 -21.10
CA ASN A 141 1.78 13.83 -21.16
C ASN A 141 1.12 13.77 -19.76
N ASN A 142 0.96 14.93 -19.12
CA ASN A 142 0.41 15.06 -17.77
C ASN A 142 -0.97 14.40 -17.61
N LYS A 143 -1.74 14.22 -18.70
CA LYS A 143 -3.02 13.53 -18.70
C LYS A 143 -2.87 12.01 -18.52
N LEU A 144 -1.94 11.39 -19.24
CA LEU A 144 -1.68 9.95 -19.15
C LEU A 144 -1.13 9.57 -17.76
N TRP A 145 -0.18 10.35 -17.24
CA TRP A 145 0.36 10.14 -15.90
C TRP A 145 -0.73 10.18 -14.82
N ARG A 146 -1.68 11.12 -14.94
CA ARG A 146 -2.81 11.20 -14.00
C ARG A 146 -3.70 9.96 -14.08
N ILE A 147 -3.97 9.44 -15.28
CA ILE A 147 -4.77 8.22 -15.47
C ILE A 147 -4.07 7.03 -14.80
N ILE A 148 -2.79 6.82 -15.10
CA ILE A 148 -1.99 5.74 -14.51
C ILE A 148 -1.96 5.86 -12.98
N HIS A 149 -1.75 7.06 -12.45
CA HIS A 149 -1.73 7.28 -11.00
C HIS A 149 -3.11 7.07 -10.34
N VAL A 150 -4.23 7.25 -11.05
CA VAL A 150 -5.57 6.91 -10.54
C VAL A 150 -5.73 5.39 -10.41
N PHE A 151 -5.09 4.59 -11.27
CA PHE A 151 -5.10 3.12 -11.12
C PHE A 151 -4.43 2.64 -9.82
N ASN A 152 -3.62 3.45 -9.13
CA ASN A 152 -3.12 3.10 -7.79
C ASN A 152 -4.24 2.91 -6.76
N TYR A 153 -5.40 3.54 -6.93
CA TYR A 153 -6.52 3.30 -6.03
C TYR A 153 -7.13 1.90 -6.23
N ALA A 154 -7.01 1.32 -7.43
CA ALA A 154 -7.43 -0.06 -7.70
C ALA A 154 -6.41 -1.10 -7.18
N LEU A 155 -5.15 -0.70 -6.99
CA LEU A 155 -4.09 -1.58 -6.49
C LEU A 155 -4.43 -2.14 -5.09
N PHE A 156 -4.95 -1.31 -4.19
CA PHE A 156 -5.21 -1.76 -2.82
C PHE A 156 -6.31 -2.83 -2.74
N PRO A 157 -7.50 -2.68 -3.36
CA PRO A 157 -8.51 -3.75 -3.39
C PRO A 157 -7.95 -5.07 -3.93
N ILE A 158 -7.11 -5.03 -4.97
CA ILE A 158 -6.49 -6.23 -5.55
C ILE A 158 -5.54 -6.89 -4.55
N ILE A 159 -4.62 -6.13 -3.94
CA ILE A 159 -3.68 -6.68 -2.94
C ILE A 159 -4.45 -7.19 -1.71
N PHE A 160 -5.52 -6.50 -1.31
CA PHE A 160 -6.35 -6.95 -0.21
C PHE A 160 -7.01 -8.31 -0.50
N LEU A 161 -7.63 -8.47 -1.67
CA LEU A 161 -8.20 -9.75 -2.09
C LEU A 161 -7.13 -10.85 -2.24
N HIS A 162 -5.94 -10.49 -2.71
CA HIS A 162 -4.79 -11.40 -2.74
C HIS A 162 -4.40 -11.85 -1.32
N ALA A 163 -4.32 -10.92 -0.37
CA ALA A 163 -3.95 -11.19 1.01
C ALA A 163 -5.00 -12.02 1.76
N LEU A 164 -6.29 -11.92 1.41
CA LEU A 164 -7.39 -12.71 2.01
C LEU A 164 -7.33 -14.22 1.68
N ASN A 165 -6.56 -14.64 0.69
CA ASN A 165 -6.43 -16.06 0.35
C ASN A 165 -5.49 -16.84 1.30
N GLY A 166 -5.03 -16.24 2.41
CA GLY A 166 -4.25 -16.90 3.47
C GLY A 166 -5.10 -17.24 4.70
N VAL A 167 -5.00 -18.49 5.18
CA VAL A 167 -5.61 -19.14 6.38
C VAL A 167 -6.37 -18.26 7.41
N THR A 168 -7.50 -18.79 7.88
CA THR A 168 -8.56 -18.28 8.79
C THR A 168 -8.24 -17.22 9.86
N LEU A 169 -7.04 -17.16 10.45
CA LEU A 169 -6.68 -16.13 11.45
C LEU A 169 -5.97 -14.91 10.82
N GLN A 170 -5.23 -15.10 9.72
CA GLN A 170 -4.72 -14.01 8.88
C GLN A 170 -5.88 -13.19 8.31
N ASN A 171 -7.03 -13.84 8.06
CA ASN A 171 -8.26 -13.19 7.64
C ASN A 171 -8.78 -12.17 8.65
N VAL A 172 -8.61 -12.38 9.96
CA VAL A 172 -9.04 -11.43 10.99
C VAL A 172 -8.17 -10.17 10.97
N ILE A 173 -6.84 -10.33 10.89
CA ILE A 173 -5.90 -9.21 10.81
C ILE A 173 -6.13 -8.43 9.50
N ASN A 174 -6.22 -9.14 8.37
CA ASN A 174 -6.50 -8.54 7.08
C ASN A 174 -7.86 -7.82 7.07
N TYR A 175 -8.88 -8.39 7.71
CA TYR A 175 -10.19 -7.77 7.87
C TYR A 175 -10.13 -6.44 8.64
N TYR A 176 -9.40 -6.38 9.76
CA TYR A 176 -9.21 -5.12 10.49
C TYR A 176 -8.39 -4.10 9.70
N LEU A 177 -7.37 -4.53 8.96
CA LEU A 177 -6.60 -3.65 8.08
C LEU A 177 -7.46 -3.11 6.92
N PHE A 178 -8.40 -3.92 6.41
CA PHE A 178 -9.36 -3.51 5.39
C PHE A 178 -10.41 -2.55 5.92
N ILE A 179 -10.95 -2.80 7.11
CA ILE A 179 -11.84 -1.84 7.77
C ILE A 179 -11.09 -0.52 7.97
N GLY A 180 -9.84 -0.57 8.46
CA GLY A 180 -8.99 0.61 8.60
C GLY A 180 -8.80 1.36 7.28
N TYR A 181 -8.52 0.65 6.20
CA TYR A 181 -8.45 1.21 4.85
C TYR A 181 -9.77 1.82 4.38
N MET A 182 -10.89 1.12 4.53
CA MET A 182 -12.21 1.60 4.13
C MET A 182 -12.57 2.86 4.91
N ILE A 183 -12.29 2.90 6.21
CA ILE A 183 -12.44 4.09 7.05
C ILE A 183 -11.56 5.22 6.50
N VAL A 184 -10.29 4.96 6.19
CA VAL A 184 -9.36 5.94 5.60
C VAL A 184 -9.90 6.51 4.29
N ILE A 185 -10.40 5.66 3.39
CA ILE A 185 -10.97 6.08 2.11
C ILE A 185 -12.26 6.88 2.30
N LEU A 186 -13.18 6.39 3.12
CA LEU A 186 -14.46 7.05 3.37
C LEU A 186 -14.25 8.41 4.03
N LEU A 187 -13.38 8.48 5.05
CA LEU A 187 -13.02 9.74 5.70
C LEU A 187 -12.30 10.70 4.75
N SER A 188 -11.44 10.20 3.86
CA SER A 188 -10.78 11.03 2.85
C SER A 188 -11.74 11.55 1.79
N GLY A 189 -12.64 10.69 1.31
CA GLY A 189 -13.70 11.06 0.38
C GLY A 189 -14.60 12.13 0.99
N ALA A 190 -15.09 11.89 2.21
CA ALA A 190 -15.89 12.85 2.97
C ALA A 190 -15.14 14.18 3.20
N TYR A 191 -13.84 14.13 3.54
CA TYR A 191 -13.00 15.31 3.68
C TYR A 191 -12.89 16.11 2.37
N ARG A 192 -12.62 15.44 1.24
CA ARG A 192 -12.51 16.09 -0.07
C ARG A 192 -13.82 16.70 -0.56
N VAL A 193 -14.96 16.06 -0.26
CA VAL A 193 -16.28 16.61 -0.56
C VAL A 193 -16.53 17.85 0.30
N TYR A 194 -16.27 17.78 1.61
CA TYR A 194 -16.41 18.93 2.51
C TYR A 194 -15.55 20.12 2.07
N ASP A 195 -14.27 19.91 1.75
CA ASP A 195 -13.35 20.99 1.40
C ASP A 195 -13.63 21.62 0.02
N LYS A 196 -14.29 20.90 -0.90
CA LYS A 196 -14.61 21.40 -2.25
C LYS A 196 -16.04 21.91 -2.45
N VAL A 197 -16.99 21.46 -1.63
CA VAL A 197 -18.43 21.73 -1.82
C VAL A 197 -18.98 22.65 -0.73
N ILE A 198 -18.49 22.53 0.50
CA ILE A 198 -19.05 23.24 1.66
C ILE A 198 -18.21 24.48 2.02
N LYS A 199 -16.92 24.45 1.71
CA LYS A 199 -16.00 25.58 1.82
C LYS A 199 -15.80 26.26 0.47
#